data_AF-A0A813ICE1-F1
#
_entry.id   AF-A0A813ICE1-F1
#
_cell.length_a   1.000
_cell.length_b   1.000
_cell.length_c   1.000
_cell.angle_alpha   90.00
_cell.angle_beta   90.00
_cell.angle_gamma   90.00
#
_symmetry.space_group_name_H-M   'P 1'
#
loop_
_entity.id
_entity.type
_entity.pdbx_description
1 polymer ?
#
loop_
_entity_poly.entity_id
_entity_poly.type
_entity_poly.pdbx_seq_one_letter_code
_entity_poly.pdbx_strand_id
1 'polypeptide(L)'
;ANGSVVTWGDAQFVTWGDADTGGDSSAVAPLLTEGVVQVCGNLEAFAAIKANGSVVTWGDAQSGGDSSAVSPLLTEGVVQVCGNQHAFAAIKANGSVVTWGRAAAGGDSSAVAPLLTEGVVQVR
;
A
#
# COMPACT_ATOMS: atom_id res chain seq x y z
N ALA A 1 4.12 22.57 15.19
CA ALA A 1 3.13 23.66 15.21
C ALA A 1 1.92 23.19 14.40
N ASN A 2 0.76 23.25 15.03
CA ASN A 2 -0.55 23.49 14.44
C ASN A 2 -1.00 22.49 13.37
N GLY A 3 -1.55 21.37 13.88
CA GLY A 3 -2.38 20.50 13.08
C GLY A 3 -3.53 21.26 12.43
N SER A 4 -3.93 20.78 11.26
CA SER A 4 -5.16 21.19 10.60
C SER A 4 -5.86 19.92 10.10
N VAL A 5 -7.14 19.81 10.44
CA VAL A 5 -8.06 18.71 10.14
C VAL A 5 -9.11 19.25 9.17
N VAL A 6 -9.46 18.52 8.12
CA VAL A 6 -10.79 18.60 7.47
C VAL A 6 -11.18 17.23 6.92
N THR A 7 -12.45 16.86 7.06
CA THR A 7 -13.09 15.60 6.67
C THR A 7 -14.02 15.74 5.45
N TRP A 8 -14.45 14.57 4.96
CA TRP A 8 -15.15 14.23 3.72
C TRP A 8 -16.22 15.19 3.16
N GLY A 9 -16.01 15.49 1.88
CA GLY A 9 -16.82 16.28 0.96
C GLY A 9 -15.83 16.91 -0.01
N ASP A 10 -15.77 16.40 -1.25
CA ASP A 10 -14.86 16.83 -2.32
C ASP A 10 -13.40 16.31 -2.23
N ALA A 11 -13.27 14.98 -2.34
CA ALA A 11 -12.19 14.28 -3.07
C ALA A 11 -10.73 14.77 -2.93
N GLN A 12 -10.28 15.22 -1.75
CA GLN A 12 -8.85 15.51 -1.52
C GLN A 12 -8.29 14.65 -0.39
N PHE A 13 -7.29 13.84 -0.72
CA PHE A 13 -6.52 13.03 0.21
C PHE A 13 -5.33 13.84 0.70
N VAL A 14 -5.26 14.06 2.01
CA VAL A 14 -4.16 14.77 2.66
C VAL A 14 -3.48 13.79 3.61
N THR A 15 -2.18 13.57 3.43
CA THR A 15 -1.37 12.82 4.39
C THR A 15 -0.73 13.75 5.41
N TRP A 16 -0.37 13.19 6.55
CA TRP A 16 0.25 13.91 7.66
C TRP A 16 1.53 13.17 8.06
N GLY A 17 2.54 13.91 8.54
CA GLY A 17 3.80 13.32 9.00
C GLY A 17 5.02 13.93 8.31
N ASP A 18 6.18 13.32 8.52
CA ASP A 18 7.41 13.71 7.83
C ASP A 18 7.28 13.34 6.34
N ALA A 19 7.68 14.25 5.45
CA ALA A 19 7.59 14.07 4.00
C ALA A 19 8.31 12.79 3.53
N ASP A 20 9.43 12.46 4.16
CA ASP A 20 10.23 11.26 3.88
C ASP A 20 9.55 9.97 4.41
N THR A 21 8.56 10.11 5.30
CA THR A 21 7.80 8.99 5.91
C THR A 21 6.33 8.93 5.45
N GLY A 22 6.01 9.57 4.33
CA GLY A 22 4.67 9.52 3.74
C GLY A 22 3.73 10.66 4.13
N GLY A 23 4.25 11.69 4.81
CA GLY A 23 3.56 12.95 5.06
C GLY A 23 3.39 13.84 3.83
N ASP A 24 4.11 13.56 2.73
CA ASP A 24 3.89 14.17 1.43
C ASP A 24 3.25 13.18 0.47
N SER A 25 1.93 13.29 0.30
CA SER A 25 1.18 12.55 -0.72
C SER A 25 0.98 13.33 -2.01
N SER A 26 1.61 14.49 -2.21
CA SER A 26 1.36 15.34 -3.38
C SER A 26 1.61 14.62 -4.72
N ALA A 27 2.63 13.77 -4.77
CA ALA A 27 2.96 12.95 -5.94
C ALA A 27 1.88 11.91 -6.27
N VAL A 28 1.12 11.45 -5.28
CA VAL A 28 0.06 10.44 -5.43
C VAL A 28 -1.34 11.02 -5.26
N ALA A 29 -1.47 12.30 -4.90
CA ALA A 29 -2.75 12.96 -4.63
C ALA A 29 -3.76 12.78 -5.79
N PRO A 30 -3.39 12.95 -7.08
CA PRO A 30 -4.30 12.69 -8.19
C PRO A 30 -4.80 11.24 -8.23
N LEU A 31 -3.94 10.29 -7.88
CA LEU A 31 -4.28 8.86 -7.86
C LEU A 31 -5.17 8.49 -6.67
N LEU A 32 -5.13 9.28 -5.60
CA LEU A 32 -5.95 9.07 -4.43
C LEU A 32 -7.35 9.67 -4.61
N THR A 33 -7.51 10.76 -5.37
CA THR A 33 -8.80 11.45 -5.54
C THR A 33 -9.92 10.61 -6.18
N GLU A 34 -9.60 9.49 -6.82
CA GLU A 34 -10.59 8.60 -7.43
C GLU A 34 -10.65 7.23 -6.75
N GLY A 35 -11.64 7.09 -5.86
CA GLY A 35 -12.14 5.78 -5.44
C GLY A 35 -11.20 4.97 -4.56
N VAL A 36 -10.38 5.57 -3.70
CA VAL A 36 -9.65 4.79 -2.67
C VAL A 36 -10.65 4.14 -1.70
N VAL A 37 -10.53 2.83 -1.52
CA VAL A 37 -11.40 2.01 -0.66
C VAL A 37 -10.71 1.58 0.63
N GLN A 38 -9.38 1.55 0.64
CA GLN A 38 -8.59 1.18 1.82
C GLN A 38 -7.22 1.87 1.77
N VAL A 39 -6.72 2.30 2.93
CA VAL A 39 -5.32 2.75 3.11
C VAL A 39 -4.71 1.94 4.25
N CYS A 40 -3.48 1.48 4.06
CA CYS A 40 -2.67 0.81 5.05
C CYS A 40 -1.32 1.52 5.16
N GLY A 41 -0.88 1.82 6.37
CA GLY A 41 0.42 2.45 6.64
C GLY A 41 1.32 1.54 7.46
N ASN A 42 2.63 1.72 7.29
CA ASN A 42 3.63 1.24 8.23
C ASN A 42 4.34 2.43 8.91
N LEU A 43 5.56 2.23 9.43
CA LEU A 43 6.28 3.29 10.12
C LEU A 43 6.69 4.45 9.20
N GLU A 44 6.94 4.17 7.91
CA GLU A 44 7.59 5.11 7.00
C GLU A 44 6.94 5.19 5.60
N ALA A 45 5.96 4.34 5.31
CA ALA A 45 5.32 4.23 4.00
C ALA A 45 3.84 3.89 4.11
N PHE A 46 3.13 4.09 3.00
CA PHE A 46 1.70 3.82 2.87
C PHE A 46 1.38 3.13 1.55
N ALA A 47 0.27 2.40 1.56
CA ALA A 47 -0.31 1.74 0.41
C ALA A 47 -1.84 1.92 0.42
N ALA A 48 -2.40 2.34 -0.71
CA ALA A 48 -3.83 2.55 -0.89
C ALA A 48 -4.39 1.62 -1.97
N ILE A 49 -5.53 0.98 -1.70
CA ILE A 49 -6.32 0.21 -2.67
C ILE A 49 -7.37 1.14 -3.27
N LYS A 50 -7.44 1.18 -4.59
CA LYS A 50 -8.48 1.87 -5.35
C LYS A 50 -9.66 0.94 -5.66
N ALA A 51 -10.81 1.50 -6.01
CA ALA A 51 -12.05 0.78 -6.26
C ALA A 51 -11.96 -0.20 -7.43
N ASN A 52 -11.02 0.02 -8.35
CA ASN A 52 -10.70 -0.90 -9.44
C ASN A 52 -9.77 -2.06 -9.01
N GLY A 53 -9.40 -2.14 -7.72
CA GLY A 53 -8.52 -3.16 -7.17
C GLY A 53 -7.02 -2.94 -7.46
N SER A 54 -6.62 -1.75 -7.92
CA SER A 54 -5.20 -1.40 -8.08
C SER A 54 -4.63 -0.75 -6.82
N VAL A 55 -3.32 -0.81 -6.64
CA VAL A 55 -2.62 -0.25 -5.46
C VAL A 55 -1.70 0.90 -5.86
N VAL A 56 -1.66 1.91 -4.99
CA VAL A 56 -0.74 3.05 -5.07
C VAL A 56 0.06 3.12 -3.77
N THR A 57 1.37 3.32 -3.85
CA THR A 57 2.26 3.42 -2.68
C THR A 57 2.99 4.75 -2.64
N TRP A 58 3.35 5.20 -1.44
CA TRP A 58 4.17 6.41 -1.23
C TRP A 58 4.87 6.36 0.14
N GLY A 59 5.82 7.28 0.36
CA GLY A 59 6.70 7.31 1.55
C GLY A 59 8.06 6.67 1.28
N ASP A 60 8.73 6.21 2.32
CA ASP A 60 10.09 5.68 2.23
C ASP A 60 10.17 4.46 1.29
N ALA A 61 11.12 4.51 0.36
CA ALA A 61 11.26 3.50 -0.68
C ALA A 61 11.62 2.12 -0.10
N GLN A 62 12.46 2.05 0.93
CA GLN A 62 12.91 0.79 1.53
C GLN A 62 11.83 0.12 2.37
N SER A 63 10.97 0.91 3.00
CA SER A 63 9.81 0.47 3.78
C SER A 63 8.57 0.18 2.89
N GLY A 64 8.69 0.26 1.57
CA GLY A 64 7.65 -0.17 0.62
C GLY A 64 6.85 0.97 -0.02
N GLY A 65 7.33 2.21 0.08
CA GLY A 65 6.85 3.34 -0.71
C GLY A 65 7.14 3.18 -2.20
N ASP A 66 8.23 2.48 -2.56
CA ASP A 66 8.52 2.05 -3.93
C ASP A 66 8.03 0.60 -4.16
N SER A 67 6.94 0.46 -4.91
CA SER A 67 6.40 -0.84 -5.34
C SER A 67 6.70 -1.15 -6.81
N SER A 68 7.63 -0.45 -7.46
CA SER A 68 7.90 -0.57 -8.91
C SER A 68 8.20 -2.00 -9.35
N ALA A 69 8.97 -2.75 -8.55
CA ALA A 69 9.32 -4.15 -8.78
C ALA A 69 8.11 -5.10 -8.85
N VAL A 70 7.01 -4.76 -8.17
CA VAL A 70 5.78 -5.57 -8.11
C VAL A 70 4.58 -4.88 -8.77
N SER A 71 4.77 -3.68 -9.32
CA SER A 71 3.70 -2.87 -9.91
C SER A 71 2.83 -3.60 -10.94
N PRO A 72 3.35 -4.52 -11.80
CA PRO A 72 2.50 -5.25 -12.74
C PRO A 72 1.49 -6.20 -12.06
N LEU A 73 1.77 -6.60 -10.81
CA LEU A 73 0.90 -7.50 -10.03
C LEU A 73 -0.16 -6.72 -9.24
N LEU A 74 0.00 -5.40 -9.11
CA LEU A 74 -0.81 -4.49 -8.29
C LEU A 74 -1.76 -3.62 -9.13
N THR A 75 -1.94 -3.92 -10.42
CA THR A 75 -2.77 -3.15 -11.35
C THR A 75 -4.27 -3.43 -11.23
N GLU A 76 -4.67 -4.54 -10.62
CA GLU A 76 -6.07 -4.93 -10.43
C GLU A 76 -6.21 -6.11 -9.46
N GLY A 77 -7.45 -6.30 -8.98
CA GLY A 77 -7.86 -7.48 -8.23
C GLY A 77 -7.33 -7.56 -6.80
N VAL A 78 -6.64 -6.54 -6.28
CA VAL A 78 -6.26 -6.46 -4.87
C VAL A 78 -7.49 -6.13 -4.03
N VAL A 79 -7.72 -6.92 -2.98
CA VAL A 79 -8.88 -6.79 -2.09
C VAL A 79 -8.49 -6.39 -0.67
N GLN A 80 -7.22 -6.60 -0.30
CA GLN A 80 -6.71 -6.24 1.02
C GLN A 80 -5.21 -5.94 0.95
N VAL A 81 -4.76 -4.95 1.70
CA VAL A 81 -3.33 -4.65 1.92
C VAL A 81 -3.08 -4.53 3.41
N CYS A 82 -2.01 -5.16 3.89
CA CYS A 82 -1.53 -5.09 5.26
C CYS A 82 -0.05 -4.72 5.28
N GLY A 83 0.35 -3.93 6.26
CA GLY A 83 1.74 -3.54 6.49
C GLY A 83 2.23 -4.09 7.82
N ASN A 84 3.50 -4.50 7.86
CA ASN A 84 4.26 -4.61 9.11
C ASN A 84 5.17 -3.37 9.24
N GLN A 85 6.17 -3.37 10.12
CA GLN A 85 7.03 -2.21 10.34
C GLN A 85 7.71 -1.65 9.08
N HIS A 86 8.09 -2.50 8.10
CA HIS A 86 8.92 -2.10 6.94
C HIS A 86 8.54 -2.79 5.61
N ALA A 87 7.42 -3.51 5.56
CA ALA A 87 6.98 -4.24 4.37
C ALA A 87 5.46 -4.31 4.29
N PHE A 88 4.96 -4.61 3.10
CA PHE A 88 3.55 -4.79 2.82
C PHE A 88 3.27 -6.14 2.19
N ALA A 89 2.03 -6.57 2.34
CA ALA A 89 1.44 -7.73 1.68
C ALA A 89 0.05 -7.37 1.14
N ALA A 90 -0.19 -7.64 -0.14
CA ALA A 90 -1.46 -7.49 -0.82
C ALA A 90 -2.07 -8.86 -1.10
N ILE A 91 -3.36 -9.03 -0.80
CA ILE A 91 -4.14 -10.21 -1.17
C ILE A 91 -4.99 -9.85 -2.37
N LYS A 92 -4.98 -10.72 -3.39
CA LYS A 92 -5.83 -10.60 -4.57
C LYS A 92 -7.10 -11.45 -4.42
N ALA A 93 -8.14 -11.12 -5.16
CA ALA A 93 -9.44 -11.79 -5.12
C ALA A 93 -9.37 -13.29 -5.46
N ASN A 94 -8.35 -13.71 -6.22
CA ASN A 94 -8.04 -15.12 -6.52
C ASN A 94 -7.30 -15.84 -5.37
N GLY A 95 -7.02 -15.15 -4.26
CA GLY A 95 -6.29 -15.68 -3.11
C GLY A 95 -4.76 -15.66 -3.26
N SER A 96 -4.21 -15.06 -4.32
CA SER A 96 -2.76 -14.90 -4.45
C SER A 96 -2.24 -13.73 -3.61
N VAL A 97 -1.00 -13.81 -3.12
CA VAL A 97 -0.37 -12.76 -2.32
C VAL A 97 0.84 -12.16 -3.04
N VAL A 98 0.97 -10.83 -2.94
CA VAL A 98 2.12 -10.06 -3.42
C VAL A 98 2.74 -9.34 -2.22
N THR A 99 4.04 -9.47 -2.00
CA THR A 99 4.75 -8.72 -0.96
C THR A 99 5.80 -7.77 -1.54
N TRP A 100 6.08 -6.68 -0.83
CA TRP A 100 7.12 -5.71 -1.20
C TRP A 100 7.60 -4.91 0.03
N GLY A 101 8.64 -4.11 -0.15
CA GLY A 101 9.36 -3.41 0.92
C GLY A 101 10.60 -4.19 1.36
N ARG A 102 11.01 -4.03 2.62
CA ARG A 102 12.28 -4.57 3.10
C ARG A 102 12.27 -6.09 3.11
N ALA A 103 13.18 -6.71 2.34
CA ALA A 103 13.28 -8.17 2.21
C ALA A 103 13.37 -8.89 3.57
N ALA A 104 14.24 -8.41 4.47
CA ALA A 104 14.42 -8.96 5.83
C ALA A 104 13.17 -8.83 6.73
N ALA A 105 12.20 -7.99 6.36
CA ALA A 105 10.94 -7.81 7.05
C ALA A 105 9.76 -8.52 6.33
N GLY A 106 10.02 -9.41 5.37
CA GLY A 106 8.97 -10.13 4.63
C GLY A 106 8.57 -9.51 3.30
N GLY A 107 9.28 -8.47 2.84
CA GLY A 107 9.12 -7.92 1.49
C GLY A 107 9.60 -8.87 0.37
N ASP A 108 10.29 -9.95 0.72
CA ASP A 108 10.64 -11.05 -0.18
C ASP A 108 9.93 -12.34 0.28
N SER A 109 8.89 -12.74 -0.46
CA SER A 109 8.16 -13.97 -0.24
C SER A 109 8.55 -15.10 -1.20
N SER A 110 9.65 -14.98 -1.94
CA SER A 110 10.07 -15.95 -2.97
C SER A 110 10.19 -17.38 -2.43
N ALA A 111 10.68 -17.53 -1.18
CA ALA A 111 10.83 -18.82 -0.51
C ALA A 111 9.49 -19.54 -0.26
N VAL A 112 8.38 -18.81 -0.22
CA VAL A 112 7.03 -19.34 0.04
C VAL A 112 6.07 -19.05 -1.11
N ALA A 113 6.55 -18.53 -2.24
CA ALA A 113 5.73 -18.20 -3.41
C ALA A 113 4.78 -19.32 -3.86
N PRO A 114 5.17 -20.63 -3.84
CA PRO A 114 4.26 -21.71 -4.21
C PRO A 114 3.04 -21.86 -3.29
N LEU A 115 3.10 -21.35 -2.06
CA LEU A 115 2.00 -21.38 -1.08
C LEU A 115 1.12 -20.13 -1.15
N LEU A 116 1.51 -19.14 -1.96
CA LEU A 116 0.87 -17.83 -2.07
C LEU A 116 0.15 -17.65 -3.41
N THR A 117 -0.14 -18.74 -4.11
CA THR A 117 -0.79 -18.72 -5.43
C THR A 117 -2.32 -18.76 -5.36
N GLU A 118 -2.90 -19.32 -4.30
CA GLU A 118 -4.35 -19.40 -4.08
C GLU A 118 -4.71 -19.66 -2.59
N GLY A 119 -5.97 -19.42 -2.22
CA GLY A 119 -6.51 -19.83 -0.92
C GLY A 119 -6.18 -18.93 0.28
N VAL A 120 -5.38 -17.86 0.11
CA VAL A 120 -5.15 -16.89 1.18
C VAL A 120 -6.35 -15.95 1.29
N VAL A 121 -7.06 -16.02 2.41
CA VAL A 121 -8.27 -15.20 2.67
C VAL A 121 -8.00 -13.97 3.52
N GLN A 122 -6.87 -13.94 4.25
CA GLN A 122 -6.51 -12.80 5.08
C GLN A 122 -5.00 -12.77 5.39
N VAL A 123 -4.46 -11.55 5.48
CA VAL A 123 -3.15 -11.21 6.04
C VAL A 123 -3.43 -10.23 7.19
N ARG A 124 -2.71 -10.32 8.30
CA ARG A 124 -2.91 -9.49 9.50
C ARG A 124 -1.57 -9.03 10.05
#